data_AF-A0A3D0HQT4-F1
#
_entry.id   AF-A0A3D0HQT4-F1
#
_cell.length_a   1.000
_cell.length_b   1.000
_cell.length_c   1.000
_cell.angle_alpha   90.00
_cell.angle_beta   90.00
_cell.angle_gamma   90.00
#
_symmetry.space_group_name_H-M   'P 1'
#
loop_
_entity.id
_entity.type
_entity.pdbx_description
1 polymer ?
#
loop_
_entity_poly.entity_id
_entity_poly.type
_entity_poly.pdbx_seq_one_letter_code
_entity_poly.pdbx_strand_id
1 'polypeptide(L)'
;VLAVYSFKKSSVKKKKKRKKVLKPLVMESAAWIFVAVLLSLPAMLYFAGEGFPFFVKGIASSLISFGGGDAYLTIADGLFVPDYISESSFYNYLVLIVNILPGSILCKTLSGIGYSYGYGLAGTTAGGIWMALSGFAMSVMASAVVFDVVYHLYEYLENIEVFINIKKSIKVIVSGLLLTVMSGLIQSSMALAQNKQYPWFTVLIMIFAIYGLNLFLLKKAKCKNVVLIGMSLVLSMGLCNAMGI
;
A
#
# COMPACT_ATOMS: atom_id res chain seq x y z
N VAL A 1 28.99 17.28 -21.73
CA VAL A 1 28.66 17.87 -23.06
C VAL A 1 27.23 17.53 -23.52
N LEU A 2 26.79 16.27 -23.49
CA LEU A 2 25.39 15.87 -23.82
C LEU A 2 24.31 16.51 -22.91
N ALA A 3 24.61 16.73 -21.63
CA ALA A 3 23.70 17.39 -20.69
C ALA A 3 23.45 18.88 -21.02
N VAL A 4 24.47 19.60 -21.51
CA VAL A 4 24.38 21.02 -21.87
C VAL A 4 23.63 21.21 -23.20
N TYR A 5 23.76 20.26 -24.13
CA TYR A 5 23.04 20.28 -25.40
C TYR A 5 21.54 20.01 -25.23
N SER A 6 21.15 19.17 -24.26
CA SER A 6 19.74 19.00 -23.86
C SER A 6 19.15 20.28 -23.26
N PHE A 7 19.92 21.01 -22.46
CA PHE A 7 19.49 22.25 -21.82
C PHE A 7 19.20 23.37 -22.84
N LYS A 8 20.05 23.51 -23.87
CA LYS A 8 19.90 24.55 -24.89
C LYS A 8 18.76 24.29 -25.88
N LYS A 9 18.39 23.02 -26.11
CA LYS A 9 17.28 22.63 -27.02
C LYS A 9 15.91 22.62 -26.33
N SER A 10 15.86 22.60 -24.99
CA SER A 10 14.62 22.61 -24.19
C SER A 10 13.99 24.02 -24.04
N SER A 11 14.78 25.09 -24.21
CA SER A 11 14.30 26.47 -24.02
C SER A 11 13.31 27.00 -25.09
N VAL A 12 12.88 26.21 -26.07
CA VAL A 12 11.93 26.67 -27.10
C VAL A 12 10.81 25.65 -27.29
N LYS A 13 9.82 25.67 -26.39
CA LYS A 13 8.41 25.35 -26.67
C LYS A 13 7.52 25.72 -25.49
N LYS A 14 7.18 27.01 -25.36
CA LYS A 14 6.00 27.43 -24.61
C LYS A 14 4.76 26.81 -25.26
N LYS A 15 4.11 25.84 -24.63
CA LYS A 15 2.81 25.31 -25.07
C LYS A 15 1.74 25.43 -23.97
N LYS A 16 0.78 26.32 -24.28
CA LYS A 16 -0.64 26.43 -23.91
C LYS A 16 -1.08 26.00 -22.50
N LYS A 17 -1.51 27.02 -21.72
CA LYS A 17 -2.41 26.95 -20.55
C LYS A 17 -3.53 25.92 -20.76
N ARG A 18 -3.53 24.80 -20.03
CA ARG A 18 -4.64 23.83 -19.97
C ARG A 18 -5.50 24.10 -18.72
N LYS A 19 -6.56 24.88 -18.89
CA LYS A 19 -7.53 25.27 -17.83
C LYS A 19 -8.66 24.24 -17.59
N LYS A 20 -8.44 22.91 -17.76
CA LYS A 20 -9.51 21.90 -17.66
C LYS A 20 -9.15 20.65 -16.83
N VAL A 21 -8.29 20.78 -15.83
CA VAL A 21 -7.82 19.64 -15.02
C VAL A 21 -8.58 19.53 -13.68
N LEU A 22 -9.26 20.58 -13.22
CA LEU A 22 -9.93 20.59 -11.91
C LEU A 22 -11.27 19.83 -11.87
N LYS A 23 -12.00 19.76 -13.00
CA LYS A 23 -13.27 19.02 -13.06
C LYS A 23 -13.13 17.51 -12.84
N PRO A 24 -12.16 16.80 -13.48
CA PRO A 24 -11.97 15.38 -13.22
C PRO A 24 -11.51 15.09 -11.79
N LEU A 25 -10.58 15.88 -11.22
CA LEU A 25 -10.16 15.81 -9.81
C LEU A 25 -11.37 15.80 -8.86
N VAL A 26 -12.24 16.81 -8.98
CA VAL A 26 -13.39 16.94 -8.07
C VAL A 26 -14.36 15.77 -8.24
N MET A 27 -14.48 15.21 -9.45
CA MET A 27 -15.37 14.08 -9.71
C MET A 27 -14.81 12.76 -9.15
N GLU A 28 -13.51 12.50 -9.29
CA GLU A 28 -12.86 11.29 -8.76
C GLU A 28 -12.80 11.31 -7.24
N SER A 29 -12.34 12.41 -6.64
CA SER A 29 -12.39 12.60 -5.19
C SER A 29 -13.81 12.51 -4.63
N ALA A 30 -14.82 13.10 -5.30
CA ALA A 30 -16.22 12.96 -4.88
C ALA A 30 -16.73 11.52 -4.97
N ALA A 31 -16.30 10.74 -5.96
CA ALA A 31 -16.67 9.32 -6.07
C ALA A 31 -16.10 8.51 -4.89
N TRP A 32 -14.84 8.75 -4.51
CA TRP A 32 -14.24 8.08 -3.35
C TRP A 32 -14.90 8.47 -2.04
N ILE A 33 -15.25 9.76 -1.87
CA ILE A 33 -16.02 10.24 -0.72
C ILE A 33 -17.41 9.59 -0.69
N PHE A 34 -18.09 9.49 -1.84
CA PHE A 34 -19.40 8.86 -1.93
C PHE A 34 -19.36 7.37 -1.53
N VAL A 35 -18.38 6.62 -2.01
CA VAL A 35 -18.19 5.21 -1.62
C VAL A 35 -17.90 5.09 -0.13
N ALA A 36 -17.09 6.00 0.42
CA ALA A 36 -16.77 5.99 1.84
C ALA A 36 -17.99 6.24 2.72
N VAL A 37 -18.80 7.24 2.35
CA VAL A 37 -20.07 7.56 3.01
C VAL A 37 -21.01 6.37 2.92
N LEU A 38 -21.19 5.78 1.74
CA LEU A 38 -22.06 4.61 1.54
C LEU A 38 -21.66 3.43 2.43
N LEU A 39 -20.36 3.14 2.55
CA LEU A 39 -19.84 2.07 3.41
C LEU A 39 -19.93 2.40 4.91
N SER A 40 -19.92 3.67 5.30
CA SER A 40 -20.04 4.10 6.71
C SER A 40 -21.49 4.27 7.17
N LEU A 41 -22.47 4.33 6.26
CA LEU A 41 -23.89 4.47 6.61
C LEU A 41 -24.40 3.37 7.56
N PRO A 42 -24.09 2.07 7.36
CA PRO A 42 -24.54 1.02 8.28
C PRO A 42 -24.01 1.20 9.70
N ALA A 43 -22.75 1.66 9.83
CA ALA A 43 -22.16 1.96 11.13
C ALA A 43 -22.82 3.19 11.78
N MET A 44 -23.11 4.24 11.01
CA MET A 44 -23.81 5.42 11.52
C MET A 44 -25.22 5.12 12.04
N LEU A 45 -25.97 4.28 11.31
CA LEU A 45 -27.33 3.89 11.72
C LEU A 45 -27.32 3.01 12.97
N TYR A 46 -26.30 2.17 13.13
CA TYR A 46 -26.21 1.25 14.26
C TYR A 46 -25.72 1.92 15.55
N PHE A 47 -24.84 2.93 15.45
CA PHE A 47 -24.21 3.59 16.61
C PHE A 47 -24.72 5.00 16.91
N ALA A 48 -25.84 5.42 16.30
CA ALA A 48 -26.64 6.61 16.63
C ALA A 48 -25.87 7.93 16.93
N GLY A 49 -24.67 8.11 16.37
CA GLY A 49 -23.86 9.34 16.51
C GLY A 49 -22.50 9.18 17.20
N GLU A 50 -22.23 8.09 17.92
CA GLU A 50 -20.94 7.89 18.62
C GLU A 50 -19.78 7.58 17.64
N GLY A 51 -20.08 7.14 16.42
CA GLY A 51 -19.09 6.88 15.38
C GLY A 51 -18.51 8.13 14.69
N PHE A 52 -19.15 9.30 14.81
CA PHE A 52 -18.70 10.52 14.13
C PHE A 52 -17.29 10.99 14.53
N PRO A 53 -16.93 11.13 15.82
CA PRO A 53 -15.57 11.50 16.21
C PRO A 53 -14.53 10.47 15.77
N PHE A 54 -14.90 9.19 15.71
CA PHE A 54 -14.03 8.14 15.17
C PHE A 54 -13.73 8.36 13.68
N PHE A 55 -14.72 8.71 12.86
CA PHE A 55 -14.50 8.96 11.42
C PHE A 55 -13.56 10.14 11.19
N VAL A 56 -13.74 11.24 11.94
CA VAL A 56 -12.89 12.42 11.83
C VAL A 56 -11.46 12.09 12.25
N LYS A 57 -11.28 11.40 13.40
CA LYS A 57 -9.96 10.94 13.84
C LYS A 57 -9.34 9.95 12.85
N GLY A 58 -10.14 9.08 12.22
CA GLY A 58 -9.68 8.13 11.20
C GLY A 58 -9.21 8.78 9.91
N ILE A 59 -9.88 9.83 9.45
CA ILE A 59 -9.42 10.63 8.32
C ILE A 59 -8.14 11.39 8.70
N ALA A 60 -8.14 12.06 9.86
CA ALA A 60 -6.98 12.82 10.33
C ALA A 60 -5.74 11.94 10.53
N SER A 61 -5.88 10.78 11.17
CA SER A 61 -4.78 9.83 11.39
C SER A 61 -4.20 9.37 10.06
N SER A 62 -5.05 9.08 9.08
CA SER A 62 -4.64 8.66 7.74
C SER A 62 -3.88 9.75 6.99
N LEU A 63 -4.28 11.02 7.15
CA LEU A 63 -3.60 12.18 6.54
C LEU A 63 -2.27 12.52 7.21
N ILE A 64 -2.13 12.30 8.52
CA ILE A 64 -0.89 12.56 9.25
C ILE A 64 0.11 11.41 9.02
N SER A 65 -0.36 10.21 8.69
CA SER A 65 0.39 8.97 8.51
C SER A 65 1.38 8.91 7.33
N PHE A 66 1.50 9.94 6.49
CA PHE A 66 2.28 9.88 5.23
C PHE A 66 3.82 9.75 5.40
N GLY A 67 4.32 9.35 6.59
CA GLY A 67 5.72 9.10 6.90
C GLY A 67 6.17 7.63 6.93
N GLY A 68 5.27 6.66 6.67
CA GLY A 68 5.60 5.22 6.67
C GLY A 68 4.76 4.40 7.65
N GLY A 69 4.81 3.07 7.54
CA GLY A 69 3.96 2.14 8.31
C GLY A 69 4.18 2.20 9.82
N ASP A 70 5.43 2.21 10.28
CA ASP A 70 5.75 2.29 11.71
C ASP A 70 5.44 3.67 12.30
N ALA A 71 5.61 4.74 11.53
CA ALA A 71 5.22 6.09 11.95
C ALA A 71 3.70 6.19 12.21
N TYR A 72 2.90 5.42 11.46
CA TYR A 72 1.47 5.38 11.68
C TYR A 72 1.09 4.78 13.04
N LEU A 73 1.82 3.76 13.51
CA LEU A 73 1.50 3.13 14.79
C LEU A 73 1.68 4.10 15.96
N THR A 74 2.69 4.96 15.90
CA THR A 74 2.89 6.05 16.87
C THR A 74 1.78 7.10 16.81
N ILE A 75 1.31 7.45 15.60
CA ILE A 75 0.18 8.39 15.43
C ILE A 75 -1.12 7.77 15.94
N ALA A 76 -1.35 6.49 15.64
CA ALA A 76 -2.54 5.76 16.05
C ALA A 76 -2.59 5.60 17.58
N ASP A 77 -1.46 5.34 18.22
CA ASP A 77 -1.33 5.36 19.69
C ASP A 77 -1.80 6.71 20.25
N GLY A 78 -1.23 7.82 19.79
CA GLY A 78 -1.59 9.16 20.30
C GLY A 78 -3.02 9.65 19.99
N LEU A 79 -3.71 9.08 18.99
CA LEU A 79 -5.06 9.51 18.59
C LEU A 79 -6.18 8.61 19.12
N PHE A 80 -5.91 7.30 19.25
CA PHE A 80 -6.93 6.29 19.55
C PHE A 80 -6.77 5.61 20.91
N VAL A 81 -5.61 5.70 21.54
CA VAL A 81 -5.35 5.15 22.86
C VAL A 81 -5.41 6.29 23.90
N PRO A 82 -6.12 6.13 25.03
CA PRO A 82 -6.96 5.00 25.45
C PRO A 82 -8.44 5.09 25.02
N ASP A 83 -8.84 6.16 24.33
CA ASP A 83 -10.26 6.51 24.07
C ASP A 83 -11.07 5.43 23.31
N TYR A 84 -10.44 4.71 22.37
CA TYR A 84 -11.12 3.76 21.47
C TYR A 84 -10.65 2.31 21.63
N ILE A 85 -9.44 2.12 22.16
CA ILE A 85 -8.86 0.81 22.43
C ILE A 85 -7.92 0.90 23.64
N SER A 86 -7.90 -0.14 24.47
CA SER A 86 -6.98 -0.21 25.60
C SER A 86 -5.53 -0.41 25.13
N GLU A 87 -4.58 0.19 25.86
CA GLU A 87 -3.13 0.05 25.62
C GLU A 87 -2.71 -1.42 25.47
N SER A 88 -3.19 -2.27 26.38
CA SER A 88 -2.87 -3.71 26.37
C SER A 88 -3.39 -4.42 25.13
N SER A 89 -4.55 -4.04 24.60
CA SER A 89 -5.11 -4.64 23.38
C SER A 89 -4.40 -4.12 22.13
N PHE A 90 -4.02 -2.85 22.13
CA PHE A 90 -3.33 -2.21 21.02
C PHE A 90 -1.92 -2.79 20.82
N TYR A 91 -1.10 -2.82 21.87
CA TYR A 91 0.29 -3.25 21.78
C TYR A 91 0.45 -4.78 21.66
N ASN A 92 -0.35 -5.58 22.39
CA ASN A 92 -0.17 -7.03 22.40
C ASN A 92 -0.82 -7.74 21.20
N TYR A 93 -1.95 -7.23 20.71
CA TYR A 93 -2.70 -7.88 19.63
C TYR A 93 -2.68 -7.08 18.34
N LEU A 94 -3.05 -5.80 18.39
CA LEU A 94 -3.27 -5.02 17.17
C LEU A 94 -1.97 -4.76 16.40
N VAL A 95 -0.90 -4.31 17.05
CA VAL A 95 0.42 -4.08 16.42
C VAL A 95 0.95 -5.37 15.79
N LEU A 96 0.80 -6.51 16.48
CA LEU A 96 1.23 -7.81 15.97
C LEU A 96 0.44 -8.24 14.72
N ILE A 97 -0.89 -8.15 14.77
CA ILE A 97 -1.78 -8.54 13.65
C ILE A 97 -1.50 -7.69 12.41
N VAL A 98 -1.34 -6.38 12.58
CA VAL A 98 -1.12 -5.43 11.48
C VAL A 98 0.19 -5.71 10.74
N ASN A 99 1.23 -6.12 11.48
CA ASN A 99 2.56 -6.44 10.95
C ASN A 99 2.64 -7.83 10.29
N ILE A 100 1.80 -8.79 10.70
CA ILE A 100 1.79 -10.15 10.13
C ILE A 100 0.91 -10.23 8.86
N LEU A 101 -0.26 -9.58 8.83
CA LEU A 101 -1.14 -9.66 7.66
C LEU A 101 -0.48 -9.01 6.44
N PRO A 102 -0.70 -9.50 5.21
CA PRO A 102 -0.31 -8.77 4.01
C PRO A 102 -1.26 -7.58 3.74
N GLY A 103 -0.75 -6.46 3.23
CA GLY A 103 -1.54 -5.28 2.81
C GLY A 103 -1.18 -3.98 3.52
N SER A 104 -1.98 -2.92 3.29
CA SER A 104 -1.77 -1.59 3.87
C SER A 104 -1.89 -1.60 5.39
N ILE A 105 -0.80 -1.27 6.10
CA ILE A 105 -0.76 -1.10 7.56
C ILE A 105 -1.87 -0.12 8.00
N LEU A 106 -2.04 0.98 7.25
CA LEU A 106 -3.00 2.03 7.54
C LEU A 106 -4.44 1.52 7.58
N CYS A 107 -4.85 0.74 6.57
CA CYS A 107 -6.18 0.15 6.51
C CYS A 107 -6.41 -0.89 7.62
N LYS A 108 -5.41 -1.71 7.93
CA LYS A 108 -5.54 -2.77 8.94
C LYS A 108 -5.68 -2.20 10.34
N THR A 109 -4.83 -1.25 10.73
CA THR A 109 -4.89 -0.66 12.07
C THR A 109 -6.23 0.06 12.25
N LEU A 110 -6.68 0.85 11.26
CA LEU A 110 -7.94 1.60 11.40
C LEU A 110 -9.17 0.69 11.42
N SER A 111 -9.15 -0.41 10.66
CA SER A 111 -10.20 -1.44 10.72
C SER A 111 -10.16 -2.21 12.06
N GLY A 112 -8.97 -2.51 12.58
CA GLY A 112 -8.77 -3.19 13.86
C GLY A 112 -9.24 -2.34 15.05
N ILE A 113 -8.87 -1.06 15.09
CA ILE A 113 -9.36 -0.11 16.10
C ILE A 113 -10.88 0.04 15.98
N GLY A 114 -11.39 0.15 14.75
CA GLY A 114 -12.83 0.21 14.49
C GLY A 114 -13.58 -1.02 15.03
N TYR A 115 -13.03 -2.22 14.83
CA TYR A 115 -13.62 -3.46 15.37
C TYR A 115 -13.66 -3.46 16.90
N SER A 116 -12.53 -3.15 17.55
CA SER A 116 -12.45 -3.12 19.02
C SER A 116 -13.39 -2.09 19.62
N TYR A 117 -13.48 -0.91 19.01
CA TYR A 117 -14.39 0.15 19.44
C TYR A 117 -15.86 -0.24 19.25
N GLY A 118 -16.23 -0.73 18.06
CA GLY A 118 -17.61 -1.15 17.78
C GLY A 118 -18.06 -2.34 18.61
N TYR A 119 -17.16 -3.27 18.93
CA TYR A 119 -17.43 -4.36 19.86
C TYR A 119 -17.63 -3.85 21.29
N GLY A 120 -16.81 -2.89 21.73
CA GLY A 120 -16.94 -2.26 23.05
C GLY A 120 -18.26 -1.50 23.24
N LEU A 121 -18.74 -0.83 22.19
CA LEU A 121 -19.99 -0.07 22.23
C LEU A 121 -21.25 -0.94 22.10
N ALA A 122 -21.29 -1.87 21.14
CA ALA A 122 -22.49 -2.65 20.85
C ALA A 122 -22.58 -3.99 21.61
N GLY A 123 -21.48 -4.45 22.22
CA GLY A 123 -21.39 -5.79 22.83
C GLY A 123 -21.65 -6.95 21.86
N THR A 124 -21.70 -6.68 20.55
CA THR A 124 -22.04 -7.64 19.50
C THR A 124 -20.96 -7.65 18.43
N THR A 125 -20.68 -8.84 17.90
CA THR A 125 -19.72 -9.01 16.81
C THR A 125 -20.16 -8.28 15.55
N ALA A 126 -21.46 -8.17 15.30
CA ALA A 126 -22.03 -7.42 14.19
C ALA A 126 -21.69 -5.92 14.26
N GLY A 127 -21.80 -5.29 15.44
CA GLY A 127 -21.43 -3.88 15.62
C GLY A 127 -19.94 -3.63 15.36
N GLY A 128 -19.08 -4.53 15.81
CA GLY A 128 -17.64 -4.49 15.51
C GLY A 128 -17.35 -4.57 14.01
N ILE A 129 -18.04 -5.43 13.26
CA ILE A 129 -17.84 -5.59 11.81
C ILE A 129 -18.23 -4.32 11.04
N TRP A 130 -19.38 -3.72 11.38
CA TRP A 130 -19.81 -2.47 10.74
C TRP A 130 -18.83 -1.33 11.00
N MET A 131 -18.34 -1.22 12.23
CA MET A 131 -17.37 -0.20 12.60
C MET A 131 -16.00 -0.45 11.96
N ALA A 132 -15.57 -1.71 11.84
CA ALA A 132 -14.36 -2.08 11.10
C ALA A 132 -14.46 -1.72 9.61
N LEU A 133 -15.61 -2.00 8.97
CA LEU A 133 -15.86 -1.66 7.57
C LEU A 133 -15.81 -0.14 7.34
N SER A 134 -16.35 0.64 8.27
CA SER A 134 -16.30 2.09 8.22
C SER A 134 -14.87 2.64 8.40
N GLY A 135 -14.06 2.05 9.31
CA GLY A 135 -12.65 2.38 9.47
C GLY A 135 -11.85 2.05 8.21
N PHE A 136 -12.11 0.90 7.59
CA PHE A 136 -11.53 0.56 6.28
C PHE A 136 -11.90 1.61 5.22
N ALA A 137 -13.17 1.99 5.10
CA ALA A 137 -13.63 2.95 4.13
C ALA A 137 -12.96 4.33 4.29
N MET A 138 -12.83 4.84 5.51
CA MET A 138 -12.18 6.12 5.79
C MET A 138 -10.68 6.09 5.44
N SER A 139 -9.99 4.99 5.73
CA SER A 139 -8.56 4.83 5.38
C SER A 139 -8.31 4.85 3.88
N VAL A 140 -9.17 4.15 3.10
CA VAL A 140 -9.08 4.08 1.64
C VAL A 140 -9.41 5.43 1.02
N MET A 141 -10.47 6.09 1.51
CA MET A 141 -10.86 7.41 1.04
C MET A 141 -9.75 8.44 1.27
N ALA A 142 -9.19 8.51 2.47
CA ALA A 142 -8.12 9.46 2.78
C ALA A 142 -6.90 9.22 1.89
N SER A 143 -6.52 7.96 1.67
CA SER A 143 -5.41 7.59 0.79
C SER A 143 -5.69 7.96 -0.68
N ALA A 144 -6.92 7.71 -1.16
CA ALA A 144 -7.32 7.99 -2.53
C ALA A 144 -7.37 9.50 -2.81
N VAL A 145 -7.93 10.30 -1.89
CA VAL A 145 -7.98 11.76 -2.01
C VAL A 145 -6.59 12.35 -2.02
N VAL A 146 -5.69 11.90 -1.15
CA VAL A 146 -4.30 12.39 -1.15
C VAL A 146 -3.59 12.00 -2.44
N PHE A 147 -3.77 10.76 -2.90
CA PHE A 147 -3.19 10.31 -4.17
C PHE A 147 -3.66 11.18 -5.34
N ASP A 148 -4.95 11.48 -5.42
CA ASP A 148 -5.55 12.31 -6.46
C ASP A 148 -5.00 13.76 -6.43
N VAL A 149 -4.92 14.35 -5.23
CA VAL A 149 -4.31 15.68 -5.02
C VAL A 149 -2.83 15.68 -5.44
N VAL A 150 -2.05 14.69 -5.01
CA VAL A 150 -0.62 14.57 -5.35
C VAL A 150 -0.44 14.34 -6.85
N TYR A 151 -1.29 13.52 -7.47
CA TYR A 151 -1.26 13.24 -8.90
C TYR A 151 -1.49 14.52 -9.73
N HIS A 152 -2.49 15.32 -9.37
CA HIS A 152 -2.75 16.58 -10.07
C HIS A 152 -1.71 17.66 -9.77
N LEU A 153 -1.18 17.71 -8.55
CA LEU A 153 -0.04 18.56 -8.22
C LEU A 153 1.19 18.16 -9.07
N TYR A 154 1.40 16.86 -9.24
CA TYR A 154 2.47 16.32 -10.07
C TYR A 154 2.30 16.67 -11.55
N GLU A 155 1.08 16.61 -12.10
CA GLU A 155 0.77 17.03 -13.48
C GLU A 155 1.01 18.55 -13.67
N TYR A 156 0.70 19.37 -12.66
CA TYR A 156 1.00 20.79 -12.67
C TYR A 156 2.51 21.07 -12.65
N LEU A 157 3.26 20.35 -11.81
CA LEU A 157 4.71 20.48 -11.64
C LEU A 157 5.52 19.79 -12.75
N GLU A 158 4.90 18.92 -13.54
CA GLU A 158 5.56 18.14 -14.60
C GLU A 158 6.26 19.00 -15.66
N ASN A 159 5.82 20.25 -15.85
CA ASN A 159 6.42 21.16 -16.81
C ASN A 159 7.74 21.82 -16.32
N ILE A 160 8.18 21.52 -15.09
CA ILE A 160 9.43 22.06 -14.52
C ILE A 160 10.56 21.04 -14.72
N GLU A 161 11.64 21.45 -15.36
CA GLU A 161 12.80 20.59 -15.67
C GLU A 161 13.43 19.94 -14.42
N VAL A 162 13.46 20.64 -13.30
CA VAL A 162 13.93 20.13 -12.00
C VAL A 162 13.10 18.93 -11.53
N PHE A 163 11.78 18.98 -11.74
CA PHE A 163 10.88 17.92 -11.30
C PHE A 163 11.06 16.64 -12.15
N ILE A 164 11.40 16.77 -13.43
CA ILE A 164 11.74 15.62 -14.30
C ILE A 164 12.97 14.88 -13.77
N ASN A 165 14.00 15.61 -13.33
CA ASN A 165 15.21 15.00 -12.77
C ASN A 165 14.91 14.31 -11.42
N ILE A 166 14.12 14.94 -10.55
CA ILE A 166 13.69 14.33 -9.27
C ILE A 166 12.89 13.04 -9.50
N LYS A 167 11.92 13.05 -10.43
CA LYS A 167 11.14 11.85 -10.82
C LYS A 167 12.06 10.69 -11.23
N LYS A 168 13.07 11.00 -12.05
CA LYS A 168 14.05 10.01 -12.52
C LYS A 168 14.85 9.44 -11.35
N SER A 169 15.28 10.30 -10.41
CA SER A 169 15.98 9.88 -9.19
C SER A 169 15.11 9.01 -8.30
N ILE A 170 13.83 9.35 -8.08
CA ILE A 170 12.90 8.52 -7.28
C ILE A 170 12.77 7.11 -7.89
N LYS A 171 12.62 7.00 -9.21
CA LYS A 171 12.51 5.69 -9.86
C LYS A 171 13.78 4.84 -9.65
N VAL A 172 14.96 5.47 -9.67
CA VAL A 172 16.23 4.80 -9.38
C VAL A 172 16.31 4.38 -7.90
N ILE A 173 15.91 5.25 -6.97
CA ILE A 173 15.88 4.96 -5.53
C ILE A 173 14.94 3.78 -5.23
N VAL A 174 13.71 3.81 -5.76
CA VAL A 174 12.74 2.71 -5.58
C VAL A 174 13.26 1.42 -6.20
N SER A 175 13.90 1.48 -7.38
CA SER A 175 14.54 0.30 -7.97
C SER A 175 15.68 -0.24 -7.11
N GLY A 176 16.49 0.63 -6.50
CA GLY A 176 17.55 0.24 -5.57
C GLY A 176 16.99 -0.42 -4.31
N LEU A 177 15.95 0.18 -3.73
CA LEU A 177 15.26 -0.38 -2.56
C LEU A 177 14.67 -1.76 -2.87
N LEU A 178 14.00 -1.92 -4.03
CA LEU A 178 13.47 -3.20 -4.47
C LEU A 178 14.57 -4.25 -4.63
N LEU A 179 15.74 -3.89 -5.18
CA LEU A 179 16.88 -4.80 -5.27
C LEU A 179 17.41 -5.23 -3.89
N THR A 180 17.43 -4.32 -2.92
CA THR A 180 17.81 -4.63 -1.53
C THR A 180 16.81 -5.61 -0.91
N VAL A 181 15.50 -5.36 -1.07
CA VAL A 181 14.45 -6.27 -0.57
C VAL A 181 14.54 -7.63 -1.25
N MET A 182 14.76 -7.69 -2.57
CA MET A 182 14.94 -8.95 -3.30
C MET A 182 16.16 -9.72 -2.79
N SER A 183 17.28 -9.05 -2.57
CA SER A 183 18.49 -9.66 -2.00
C SER A 183 18.23 -10.22 -0.59
N GLY A 184 17.52 -9.47 0.25
CA GLY A 184 17.11 -9.90 1.59
C GLY A 184 16.21 -11.14 1.56
N LEU A 185 15.20 -11.16 0.68
CA LEU A 185 14.30 -12.31 0.51
C LEU A 185 15.05 -13.55 0.03
N ILE A 186 16.02 -13.41 -0.87
CA ILE A 186 16.88 -14.53 -1.31
C ILE A 186 17.70 -15.05 -0.13
N GLN A 187 18.29 -14.16 0.68
CA GLN A 187 19.04 -14.53 1.88
C GLN A 187 18.17 -15.26 2.92
N SER A 188 16.97 -14.76 3.20
CA SER A 188 16.00 -15.42 4.08
C SER A 188 15.57 -16.79 3.54
N SER A 189 15.34 -16.89 2.22
CA SER A 189 14.98 -18.17 1.58
C SER A 189 16.10 -19.20 1.69
N MET A 190 17.37 -18.77 1.52
CA MET A 190 18.53 -19.64 1.72
C MET A 190 18.72 -20.06 3.19
N ALA A 191 18.46 -19.16 4.14
CA ALA A 191 18.57 -19.44 5.57
C ALA A 191 17.50 -20.45 6.04
N LEU A 192 16.25 -20.31 5.58
CA LEU A 192 15.16 -21.24 5.89
C LEU A 192 15.35 -22.62 5.24
N ALA A 193 16.02 -22.68 4.08
CA ALA A 193 16.29 -23.93 3.37
C ALA A 193 17.54 -24.68 3.87
N GLN A 194 18.21 -24.22 4.94
CA GLN A 194 19.31 -24.96 5.60
C GLN A 194 18.79 -26.19 6.36
N ASN A 195 18.24 -27.17 5.63
CA ASN A 195 18.04 -28.52 6.11
C ASN A 195 19.17 -29.43 5.62
N LYS A 196 19.50 -30.46 6.41
CA LYS A 196 20.68 -31.34 6.31
C LYS A 196 20.89 -32.08 4.97
N GLN A 197 20.01 -31.93 3.98
CA GLN A 197 20.00 -32.71 2.73
C GLN A 197 20.32 -31.94 1.44
N TYR A 198 20.23 -30.60 1.41
CA TYR A 198 20.47 -29.83 0.18
C TYR A 198 21.51 -28.70 0.36
N PRO A 199 22.46 -28.53 -0.58
CA PRO A 199 23.46 -27.46 -0.50
C PRO A 199 22.83 -26.08 -0.71
N TRP A 200 23.44 -25.05 -0.12
CA TRP A 200 22.93 -23.66 -0.06
C TRP A 200 22.65 -23.00 -1.43
N PHE A 201 23.25 -23.50 -2.50
CA PHE A 201 23.08 -22.99 -3.87
C PHE A 201 21.80 -23.49 -4.58
N THR A 202 21.13 -24.54 -4.09
CA THR A 202 19.98 -25.16 -4.77
C THR A 202 18.80 -24.19 -4.96
N VAL A 203 18.47 -23.43 -3.93
CA VAL A 203 17.42 -22.40 -3.96
C VAL A 203 17.76 -21.29 -4.96
N LEU A 204 19.04 -20.92 -5.05
CA LEU A 204 19.51 -19.86 -5.94
C LEU A 204 19.38 -20.28 -7.41
N ILE A 205 19.71 -21.53 -7.72
CA ILE A 205 19.53 -22.12 -9.06
C ILE A 205 18.04 -22.19 -9.45
N MET A 206 17.18 -22.57 -8.50
CA MET A 206 15.73 -22.64 -8.73
C MET A 206 15.11 -21.27 -9.05
N ILE A 207 15.50 -20.23 -8.30
CA ILE A 207 15.04 -18.84 -8.53
C ILE A 207 15.49 -18.35 -9.90
N PHE A 208 16.74 -18.59 -10.29
CA PHE A 208 17.24 -18.22 -11.62
C PHE A 208 16.54 -18.97 -12.75
N ALA A 209 16.20 -20.26 -12.56
CA ALA A 209 15.46 -21.05 -13.53
C ALA A 209 14.03 -20.51 -13.74
N ILE A 210 13.31 -20.21 -12.65
CA ILE A 210 11.96 -19.62 -12.70
C ILE A 210 12.01 -18.23 -13.35
N TYR A 211 13.00 -17.41 -12.99
CA TYR A 211 13.18 -16.09 -13.59
C TYR A 211 13.49 -16.16 -15.09
N GLY A 212 14.35 -17.10 -15.51
CA GLY A 212 14.66 -17.36 -16.92
C GLY A 212 13.44 -17.82 -17.72
N LEU A 213 12.63 -18.73 -17.15
CA LEU A 213 11.38 -19.18 -17.75
C LEU A 213 10.40 -18.01 -17.92
N ASN A 214 10.25 -17.18 -16.89
CA ASN A 214 9.40 -15.99 -16.93
C ASN A 214 9.84 -14.99 -18.00
N LEU A 215 11.14 -14.71 -18.12
CA LEU A 215 11.68 -13.86 -19.18
C LEU A 215 11.43 -14.44 -20.58
N PHE A 216 11.56 -15.75 -20.73
CA PHE A 216 11.31 -16.44 -21.99
C PHE A 216 9.84 -16.36 -22.41
N LEU A 217 8.92 -16.64 -21.47
CA LEU A 217 7.47 -16.53 -21.66
C LEU A 217 7.05 -15.09 -22.00
N LEU A 218 7.67 -14.10 -21.36
CA LEU A 218 7.36 -12.69 -21.59
C LEU A 218 7.84 -12.21 -22.97
N LYS A 219 9.03 -12.62 -23.40
CA LYS A 219 9.59 -12.25 -24.71
C LYS A 219 8.96 -13.00 -25.88
N LYS A 220 8.64 -14.29 -25.72
CA LYS A 220 8.21 -15.15 -26.83
C LYS A 220 6.68 -15.33 -26.91
N ALA A 221 5.97 -15.35 -25.79
CA ALA A 221 4.53 -15.68 -25.75
C ALA A 221 3.60 -14.48 -25.50
N LYS A 222 4.13 -13.27 -25.21
CA LYS A 222 3.33 -12.05 -24.89
C LYS A 222 2.21 -12.30 -23.87
N CYS A 223 2.41 -13.22 -22.93
CA CYS A 223 1.42 -13.54 -21.92
C CYS A 223 1.18 -12.33 -20.99
N LYS A 224 -0.07 -12.15 -20.55
CA LYS A 224 -0.40 -11.11 -19.56
C LYS A 224 0.36 -11.37 -18.25
N ASN A 225 0.86 -10.31 -17.61
CA ASN A 225 1.65 -10.39 -16.37
C ASN A 225 0.98 -11.23 -15.26
N VAL A 226 -0.35 -11.22 -15.18
CA VAL A 226 -1.13 -12.01 -14.21
C VAL A 226 -0.95 -13.52 -14.41
N VAL A 227 -0.92 -13.98 -15.67
CA VAL A 227 -0.73 -15.42 -15.99
C VAL A 227 0.69 -15.87 -15.68
N LEU A 228 1.67 -14.99 -15.89
CA LEU A 228 3.07 -15.24 -15.58
C LEU A 228 3.28 -15.45 -14.07
N ILE A 229 2.66 -14.58 -13.25
CA ILE A 229 2.71 -14.67 -11.79
C ILE A 229 2.06 -15.99 -11.32
N GLY A 230 0.87 -16.33 -11.86
CA GLY A 230 0.19 -17.58 -11.54
C GLY A 230 1.02 -18.83 -11.86
N MET A 231 1.66 -18.89 -13.04
CA MET A 231 2.53 -20.01 -13.40
C MET A 231 3.77 -20.10 -12.52
N SER A 232 4.39 -18.96 -12.18
CA SER A 232 5.57 -18.96 -11.31
C SER A 232 5.25 -19.48 -9.91
N LEU A 233 4.05 -19.21 -9.39
CA LEU A 233 3.58 -19.67 -8.09
C LEU A 233 3.29 -21.17 -8.09
N VAL A 234 2.64 -21.69 -9.15
CA VAL A 234 2.39 -23.13 -9.31
C VAL A 234 3.71 -23.90 -9.44
N LEU A 235 4.66 -23.37 -10.21
CA LEU A 235 5.99 -24.00 -10.37
C LEU A 235 6.80 -23.97 -9.07
N SER A 236 6.81 -22.86 -8.34
CA SER A 236 7.52 -22.77 -7.07
C SER A 236 6.92 -23.70 -6.01
N MET A 237 5.59 -23.77 -5.90
CA MET A 237 4.92 -24.69 -4.97
C MET A 237 5.14 -26.16 -5.37
N GLY A 238 5.09 -26.47 -6.66
CA GLY A 238 5.36 -27.82 -7.16
C GLY A 238 6.80 -28.27 -6.92
N LEU A 239 7.77 -27.38 -7.11
CA LEU A 239 9.20 -27.68 -6.87
C LEU A 239 9.51 -27.84 -5.37
N CYS A 240 8.94 -27.00 -4.50
CA CYS A 240 9.07 -27.18 -3.04
C CYS A 240 8.49 -28.54 -2.60
N ASN A 241 7.28 -28.87 -3.04
CA ASN A 241 6.62 -30.13 -2.68
C ASN A 241 7.38 -31.36 -3.21
N ALA A 242 7.96 -31.30 -4.42
CA ALA A 242 8.75 -32.40 -4.99
C ALA A 242 10.10 -32.59 -4.28
N MET A 243 10.68 -31.52 -3.74
CA MET A 243 11.96 -31.56 -3.03
C MET A 243 11.82 -31.84 -1.52
N GLY A 244 10.59 -31.89 -0.99
CA GLY A 244 10.32 -32.16 0.42
C GLY A 244 10.69 -30.99 1.36
N ILE A 245 10.62 -29.75 0.86
CA ILE A 245 10.79 -28.49 1.61
C ILE A 245 9.41 -27.85 1.80
#